data_AF-A0A3N5K9G0-F1
#
_entry.id   AF-A0A3N5K9G0-F1
#
_cell.length_a   1.000
_cell.length_b   1.000
_cell.length_c   1.000
_cell.angle_alpha   90.00
_cell.angle_beta   90.00
_cell.angle_gamma   90.00
#
_symmetry.space_group_name_H-M   'P 1'
#
loop_
_entity.id
_entity.type
_entity.pdbx_description
1 polymer ?
#
loop_
_entity_poly.entity_id
_entity_poly.type
_entity_poly.pdbx_seq_one_letter_code
_entity_poly.pdbx_strand_id
1 'polypeptide(L)'
;MDCCKQVVVDLLACSAVILFIGCSSTPRFADRGNQPAGERRPPAHSGQALRQSTGKVLLTLEGIASYYAHDFHGKLTSNGETFDMNGLTAAHRTFPFGTMVRVTNLENNKVVVVRVNDRGPFVEGRMMDL
;
A
#
# COMPACT_ATOMS: atom_id res chain seq x y z
N MET A 1 46.31 -19.69 -40.96
CA MET A 1 45.60 -19.08 -39.80
C MET A 1 44.43 -18.31 -40.39
N ASP A 2 43.47 -19.01 -40.98
CA ASP A 2 42.53 -18.41 -41.94
C ASP A 2 41.15 -19.06 -41.83
N CYS A 3 40.49 -18.84 -40.69
CA CYS A 3 39.07 -19.22 -40.51
C CYS A 3 38.28 -18.18 -39.69
N CYS A 4 38.96 -17.25 -38.98
CA CYS A 4 38.30 -16.32 -38.07
C CYS A 4 37.90 -14.97 -38.72
N LYS A 5 38.33 -14.69 -39.96
CA LYS A 5 38.08 -13.39 -40.62
C LYS A 5 36.88 -13.34 -41.56
N GLN A 6 36.29 -14.50 -41.91
CA GLN A 6 35.16 -14.54 -42.85
C GLN A 6 33.79 -14.38 -42.18
N VAL A 7 33.68 -14.60 -40.86
CA VAL A 7 32.40 -14.50 -40.12
C VAL A 7 32.01 -13.05 -39.80
N VAL A 8 32.98 -12.13 -39.80
CA VAL A 8 32.74 -10.73 -39.42
C VAL A 8 32.24 -9.88 -40.61
N VAL A 9 32.43 -10.35 -41.85
CA VAL A 9 32.02 -9.60 -43.06
C VAL A 9 30.56 -9.88 -43.45
N ASP A 10 29.96 -11.01 -43.03
CA ASP A 10 28.55 -11.30 -43.31
C ASP A 10 27.56 -10.74 -42.27
N LEU A 11 28.04 -10.27 -41.12
CA LEU A 11 27.15 -9.66 -40.11
C LEU A 11 26.85 -8.17 -40.33
N LEU A 12 27.52 -7.53 -41.29
CA LEU A 12 27.32 -6.12 -41.62
C LEU A 12 26.39 -5.88 -42.83
N ALA A 13 25.77 -6.92 -43.38
CA ALA A 13 24.95 -6.85 -44.59
C ALA A 13 23.45 -7.18 -44.39
N CYS A 14 22.95 -7.19 -43.14
CA CYS A 14 21.51 -7.33 -42.85
C CYS A 14 20.93 -6.10 -42.14
N SER A 15 21.48 -4.91 -42.43
CA SER A 15 20.73 -3.66 -42.27
C SER A 15 19.93 -3.46 -43.55
N ALA A 16 18.61 -3.36 -43.41
CA ALA A 16 17.60 -3.20 -44.47
C ALA A 16 17.19 -4.50 -45.20
N VAL A 17 16.25 -5.25 -44.63
CA VAL A 17 15.02 -5.82 -45.26
C VAL A 17 14.22 -6.55 -44.17
N ILE A 18 13.48 -5.82 -43.32
CA ILE A 18 12.20 -6.29 -42.71
C ILE A 18 11.32 -5.06 -42.48
N LEU A 19 11.03 -4.33 -43.57
CA LEU A 19 9.81 -3.54 -43.72
C LEU A 19 8.91 -4.37 -44.63
N PHE A 20 7.61 -4.35 -44.36
CA PHE A 20 6.54 -5.09 -45.05
C PHE A 20 6.35 -6.55 -44.61
N ILE A 21 5.44 -6.78 -43.67
CA ILE A 21 4.24 -7.63 -43.79
C ILE A 21 3.52 -7.60 -42.43
N GLY A 22 2.35 -6.97 -42.40
CA GLY A 22 1.55 -6.87 -41.18
C GLY A 22 0.28 -6.03 -41.33
N CYS A 23 -0.46 -6.21 -42.43
CA CYS A 23 -1.85 -5.73 -42.51
C CYS A 23 -2.74 -6.71 -41.73
N SER A 24 -3.12 -6.37 -40.50
CA SER A 24 -4.26 -7.00 -39.84
C SER A 24 -5.45 -6.04 -39.86
N SER A 25 -6.51 -6.50 -40.54
CA SER A 25 -7.76 -5.81 -40.78
C SER A 25 -8.41 -5.35 -39.47
N THR A 26 -8.55 -4.05 -39.29
CA THR A 26 -9.43 -3.50 -38.25
C THR A 26 -10.88 -3.60 -38.73
N PRO A 27 -11.80 -4.25 -38.01
CA PRO A 27 -13.20 -4.20 -38.38
C PRO A 27 -13.77 -2.81 -38.04
N ARG A 28 -14.15 -2.05 -39.06
CA ARG A 28 -15.07 -0.93 -38.93
C ARG A 28 -16.48 -1.42 -39.26
N PHE A 29 -17.35 -1.49 -38.26
CA PHE A 29 -18.72 -0.97 -38.25
C PHE A 29 -19.51 -1.51 -37.05
N ALA A 30 -19.99 -0.61 -36.18
CA ALA A 30 -21.39 -0.56 -35.73
C ALA A 30 -21.55 0.63 -34.79
N ASP A 31 -22.06 1.73 -35.35
CA ASP A 31 -22.79 2.77 -34.67
C ASP A 31 -23.92 2.14 -33.82
N ARG A 32 -23.81 2.20 -32.49
CA ARG A 32 -24.95 1.99 -31.59
C ARG A 32 -25.41 3.37 -31.13
N GLY A 33 -26.28 3.95 -31.94
CA GLY A 33 -27.21 4.97 -31.48
C GLY A 33 -28.02 4.47 -30.28
N ASN A 34 -28.32 5.42 -29.39
CA ASN A 34 -29.50 5.46 -28.54
C ASN A 34 -29.85 4.15 -27.78
N GLN A 35 -29.23 3.93 -26.61
CA GLN A 35 -29.78 3.00 -25.61
C GLN A 35 -30.60 3.76 -24.57
N PRO A 36 -31.91 3.51 -24.43
CA PRO A 36 -32.71 4.10 -23.36
C PRO A 36 -32.25 3.56 -22.00
N ALA A 37 -32.33 4.42 -20.99
CA ALA A 37 -32.06 4.12 -19.59
C ALA A 37 -33.02 3.05 -19.08
N GLY A 38 -32.64 1.78 -19.24
CA GLY A 38 -33.26 0.63 -18.60
C GLY A 38 -32.66 0.43 -17.22
N GLU A 39 -33.42 0.83 -16.21
CA GLU A 39 -33.33 0.48 -14.78
C GLU A 39 -32.60 -0.85 -14.52
N ARG A 40 -31.31 -0.80 -14.19
CA ARG A 40 -30.65 -1.89 -13.49
C ARG A 40 -30.78 -1.62 -12.00
N ARG A 41 -31.82 -2.18 -11.38
CA ARG A 41 -31.82 -2.36 -9.92
C ARG A 41 -30.48 -3.02 -9.55
N PRO A 42 -29.70 -2.45 -8.63
CA PRO A 42 -28.53 -3.15 -8.12
C PRO A 42 -29.01 -4.47 -7.52
N PRO A 43 -28.31 -5.59 -7.75
CA PRO A 43 -28.59 -6.81 -7.01
C PRO A 43 -28.50 -6.46 -5.52
N ALA A 44 -29.58 -6.76 -4.80
CA ALA A 44 -29.61 -6.73 -3.35
C ALA A 44 -28.66 -7.81 -2.85
N HIS A 45 -27.36 -7.51 -2.88
CA HIS A 45 -26.36 -8.25 -2.15
C HIS A 45 -26.59 -7.93 -0.68
N SER A 46 -27.47 -8.77 -0.11
CA SER A 46 -27.34 -9.36 1.22
C SER A 46 -26.26 -8.71 2.04
N GLY A 47 -26.69 -7.95 3.05
CA GLY A 47 -25.84 -7.42 4.11
C GLY A 47 -25.10 -8.54 4.84
N GLN A 48 -24.06 -9.07 4.22
CA GLN A 48 -22.92 -9.60 4.94
C GLN A 48 -22.29 -8.38 5.57
N ALA A 49 -22.79 -8.05 6.77
CA ALA A 49 -22.03 -7.33 7.76
C ALA A 49 -20.59 -7.81 7.63
N LEU A 50 -19.67 -6.87 7.41
CA LEU A 50 -18.26 -7.05 7.69
C LEU A 50 -18.20 -7.63 9.11
N ARG A 51 -18.23 -8.96 9.24
CA ARG A 51 -17.94 -9.65 10.49
C ARG A 51 -16.50 -9.24 10.71
N GLN A 52 -16.35 -8.24 11.58
CA GLN A 52 -15.08 -7.78 12.08
C GLN A 52 -14.28 -9.05 12.31
N SER A 53 -13.20 -9.23 11.56
CA SER A 53 -12.21 -10.25 11.85
C SER A 53 -11.53 -9.79 13.14
N THR A 54 -12.27 -9.86 14.25
CA THR A 54 -11.82 -9.47 15.56
C THR A 54 -10.89 -10.59 15.97
N GLY A 55 -9.63 -10.50 15.51
CA GLY A 55 -8.55 -11.23 16.16
C GLY A 55 -8.73 -11.04 17.66
N LYS A 56 -8.57 -12.13 18.41
CA LYS A 56 -8.70 -12.13 19.87
C LYS A 56 -7.91 -10.94 20.43
N VAL A 57 -8.59 -10.01 21.08
CA VAL A 57 -7.92 -8.90 21.77
C VAL A 57 -7.11 -9.51 22.92
N LEU A 58 -5.78 -9.39 22.83
CA LEU A 58 -4.89 -10.02 23.80
C LEU A 58 -4.80 -9.21 25.10
N LEU A 59 -4.88 -7.89 25.00
CA LEU A 59 -4.69 -6.96 26.10
C LEU A 59 -5.49 -5.67 25.84
N THR A 60 -6.06 -5.09 26.90
CA THR A 60 -6.67 -3.75 26.88
C THR A 60 -6.03 -2.94 27.99
N LEU A 61 -5.56 -1.74 27.65
CA LEU A 61 -4.93 -0.81 28.58
C LEU A 61 -5.56 0.58 28.38
N GLU A 62 -5.51 1.39 29.43
CA GLU A 62 -5.91 2.79 29.40
C GLU A 62 -4.74 3.66 29.89
N GLY A 63 -4.51 4.77 29.20
CA GLY A 63 -3.45 5.71 29.56
C GLY A 63 -3.37 6.88 28.62
N ILE A 64 -2.47 7.80 28.93
CA ILE A 64 -2.24 9.01 28.14
C ILE A 64 -1.48 8.64 26.87
N ALA A 65 -1.98 9.09 25.73
CA ALA A 65 -1.29 9.04 24.45
C ALA A 65 -0.91 10.46 23.99
N SER A 66 0.19 10.57 23.25
CA SER A 66 0.51 11.79 22.50
C SER A 66 0.81 11.45 21.04
N TYR A 67 1.31 12.43 20.28
CA TYR A 67 1.70 12.23 18.89
C TYR A 67 3.03 12.93 18.60
N TYR A 68 3.74 12.47 17.59
CA TYR A 68 5.02 13.03 17.18
C TYR A 68 4.88 14.38 16.48
N ALA A 69 5.80 15.30 16.79
CA ALA A 69 5.92 16.57 16.10
C ALA A 69 6.50 16.38 14.67
N HIS A 70 6.29 17.38 13.81
CA HIS A 70 6.74 17.37 12.42
C HIS A 70 8.26 17.12 12.29
N ASP A 71 9.05 17.62 13.24
CA ASP A 71 10.52 17.53 13.23
C ASP A 71 11.08 16.10 13.32
N PHE A 72 10.24 15.11 13.60
CA PHE A 72 10.63 13.70 13.60
C PHE A 72 10.56 13.07 12.20
N HIS A 73 9.82 13.66 11.27
CA HIS A 73 9.63 13.09 9.94
C HIS A 73 10.95 12.85 9.21
N GLY A 74 11.07 11.66 8.60
CA GLY A 74 12.29 11.26 7.90
C GLY A 74 13.41 10.72 8.80
N LYS A 75 13.27 10.77 10.13
CA LYS A 75 14.24 10.16 11.06
C LYS A 75 14.02 8.65 11.19
N LEU A 76 15.06 7.94 11.63
CA LEU A 76 14.94 6.52 11.91
C LEU A 76 14.21 6.28 13.25
N THR A 77 13.29 5.33 13.25
CA THR A 77 12.69 4.77 14.46
C THR A 77 13.60 3.73 15.09
N SER A 78 13.23 3.26 16.28
CA SER A 78 13.97 2.22 17.01
C SER A 78 13.98 0.85 16.33
N ASN A 79 13.06 0.58 15.38
CA ASN A 79 13.12 -0.63 14.56
C ASN A 79 13.89 -0.44 13.23
N GLY A 80 14.41 0.76 12.99
CA GLY A 80 15.21 1.09 11.81
C GLY A 80 14.41 1.55 10.59
N GLU A 81 13.09 1.62 10.68
CA GLU A 81 12.26 2.23 9.61
C GLU A 81 12.37 3.76 9.64
N THR A 82 12.13 4.40 8.51
CA THR A 82 11.98 5.86 8.46
C THR A 82 10.59 6.25 8.98
N PHE A 83 10.53 7.16 9.95
CA PHE A 83 9.28 7.69 10.47
C PHE A 83 8.55 8.55 9.43
N ASP A 84 7.32 8.16 9.14
CA ASP A 84 6.36 8.91 8.34
C ASP A 84 5.26 9.46 9.24
N MET A 85 5.09 10.78 9.28
CA MET A 85 4.07 11.42 10.11
C MET A 85 2.64 11.16 9.63
N ASN A 86 2.49 10.76 8.37
CA ASN A 86 1.20 10.35 7.81
C ASN A 86 0.98 8.83 7.94
N GLY A 87 1.99 8.12 8.45
CA GLY A 87 1.94 6.68 8.68
C GLY A 87 1.07 6.33 9.89
N LEU A 88 0.44 5.16 9.83
CA LEU A 88 -0.30 4.59 10.96
C LEU A 88 0.63 3.75 11.83
N THR A 89 1.55 4.44 12.48
CA THR A 89 2.58 3.83 13.35
C THR A 89 2.51 4.39 14.76
N ALA A 90 3.22 3.77 15.70
CA ALA A 90 3.29 4.25 17.07
C ALA A 90 4.55 3.74 17.80
N ALA A 91 4.90 4.45 18.88
CA ALA A 91 5.92 4.06 19.83
C ALA A 91 5.30 3.46 21.10
N HIS A 92 5.86 2.34 21.56
CA HIS A 92 5.52 1.75 22.85
C HIS A 92 6.76 1.12 23.51
N ARG A 93 6.83 1.19 24.84
CA ARG A 93 8.03 0.82 25.62
C ARG A 93 8.39 -0.66 25.47
N THR A 94 7.38 -1.52 25.55
CA THR A 94 7.58 -2.97 25.72
C THR A 94 6.85 -3.83 24.70
N PHE A 95 5.99 -3.25 23.86
CA PHE A 95 5.27 -4.07 22.89
C PHE A 95 6.23 -4.52 21.79
N PRO A 96 6.16 -5.79 21.34
CA PRO A 96 6.95 -6.25 20.21
C PRO A 96 6.73 -5.35 18.99
N PHE A 97 7.77 -5.14 18.20
CA PHE A 97 7.60 -4.45 16.92
C PHE A 97 6.67 -5.25 16.00
N GLY A 98 5.87 -4.55 15.21
CA GLY A 98 4.82 -5.14 14.39
C GLY A 98 3.50 -5.41 15.12
N THR A 99 3.44 -5.18 16.45
CA THR A 99 2.17 -5.30 17.19
C THR A 99 1.14 -4.32 16.64
N MET A 100 -0.04 -4.83 16.29
CA MET A 100 -1.18 -4.01 15.87
C MET A 100 -1.97 -3.59 17.11
N VAL A 101 -2.18 -2.28 17.26
CA VAL A 101 -2.89 -1.70 18.41
C VAL A 101 -4.07 -0.90 17.88
N ARG A 102 -5.25 -1.19 18.43
CA ARG A 102 -6.44 -0.36 18.25
C ARG A 102 -6.45 0.70 19.34
N VAL A 103 -6.30 1.95 18.94
CA VAL A 103 -6.34 3.11 19.84
C VAL A 103 -7.71 3.76 19.72
N THR A 104 -8.39 3.93 20.85
CA THR A 104 -9.65 4.66 20.94
C THR A 104 -9.41 5.96 21.70
N ASN A 105 -9.74 7.10 21.09
CA ASN A 105 -9.78 8.36 21.81
C ASN A 105 -11.08 8.39 22.64
N LEU A 106 -10.94 8.40 23.97
CA LEU A 106 -12.08 8.31 24.90
C LEU A 106 -12.95 9.58 24.93
N GLU A 107 -12.44 10.72 24.48
CA GLU A 107 -13.20 11.99 24.46
C GLU A 107 -14.24 12.02 23.33
N ASN A 108 -13.92 11.39 22.18
CA ASN A 108 -14.74 11.48 20.97
C ASN A 108 -15.07 10.12 20.33
N ASN A 109 -14.64 9.02 20.94
CA ASN A 109 -14.84 7.64 20.49
C ASN A 109 -14.29 7.33 19.09
N LYS A 110 -13.41 8.18 18.53
CA LYS A 110 -12.72 7.88 17.28
C LYS A 110 -11.67 6.80 17.52
N VAL A 111 -11.50 5.95 16.51
CA VAL A 111 -10.64 4.78 16.58
C VAL A 111 -9.66 4.79 15.42
N VAL A 112 -8.41 4.44 15.69
CA VAL A 112 -7.38 4.17 14.69
C VAL A 112 -6.67 2.87 15.02
N VAL A 113 -6.19 2.17 14.01
CA VAL A 113 -5.35 0.99 14.17
C VAL A 113 -3.95 1.34 13.70
N VAL A 114 -2.97 1.17 14.58
CA VAL A 114 -1.57 1.52 14.34
C VAL A 114 -0.66 0.34 14.57
N ARG A 115 0.51 0.35 13.92
CA ARG A 115 1.56 -0.65 14.10
C ARG A 115 2.68 -0.10 14.97
N VAL A 116 3.08 -0.85 15.99
CA VAL A 116 4.24 -0.47 16.81
C VAL A 116 5.53 -0.67 16.01
N ASN A 117 6.27 0.40 15.76
CA ASN A 117 7.57 0.36 15.08
C ASN A 117 8.67 1.15 15.83
N ASP A 118 8.33 1.77 16.96
CA ASP A 118 9.27 2.60 17.70
C ASP A 118 9.24 2.36 19.22
N ARG A 119 10.23 2.92 19.94
CA ARG A 119 10.35 2.85 21.40
C ARG A 119 10.14 4.22 22.03
N GLY A 120 9.51 4.20 23.19
CA GLY A 120 8.98 5.39 23.85
C GLY A 120 7.58 5.07 24.39
N PRO A 121 6.89 6.03 25.02
CA PRO A 121 7.38 7.35 25.38
C PRO A 121 8.43 7.28 26.49
N PHE A 122 9.41 8.19 26.51
CA PHE A 122 10.33 8.32 27.65
C PHE A 122 9.86 9.35 28.69
N VAL A 123 8.66 9.90 28.49
CA VAL A 123 7.99 10.81 29.42
C VAL A 123 7.13 10.00 30.40
N GLU A 124 7.28 10.28 31.69
CA GLU A 124 6.46 9.64 32.73
C GLU A 124 4.96 9.91 32.54
N GLY A 125 4.13 8.95 32.94
CA GLY A 125 2.67 9.04 32.80
C GLY A 125 2.12 8.83 31.38
N ARG A 126 2.97 8.82 30.35
CA ARG A 126 2.55 8.55 28.96
C ARG A 126 2.76 7.10 28.56
N MET A 127 1.73 6.51 27.95
CA MET A 127 1.70 5.12 27.54
C MET A 127 2.14 4.94 26.08
N MET A 128 1.74 5.85 25.18
CA MET A 128 1.95 5.69 23.75
C MET A 128 2.20 7.03 23.05
N ASP A 129 3.01 7.03 21.99
CA ASP A 129 3.15 8.14 21.05
C ASP A 129 2.75 7.66 19.65
N LEU A 130 1.91 8.43 18.96
CA LEU A 130 1.41 8.16 17.60
C LEU A 130 2.22 8.93 16.55
#